data_AF-G5R3I6-F1
#
_entry.id   AF-G5R3I6-F1
#
_cell.length_a   1.000
_cell.length_b   1.000
_cell.length_c   1.000
_cell.angle_alpha   90.00
_cell.angle_beta   90.00
_cell.angle_gamma   90.00
#
_symmetry.space_group_name_H-M   'P 1'
#
loop_
_entity.id
_entity.type
_entity.pdbx_description
1 polymer ?
#
loop_
_entity_poly.entity_id
_entity_poly.type
_entity_poly.pdbx_seq_one_letter_code
_entity_poly.pdbx_strand_id
1 'polypeptide(L)'
;INRLKNARDLRVNPVLQLNLANAYLQGGQPKAAETILNRYTFSHKDDGNGWDLLAQAEAALNNRDQELAARAESYALAGRLDQAISLLSSASAQAKLGSQQQARYDARIDQLRQLQERFKPYTKM
;
A
#
# COMPACT_ATOMS: atom_id res chain seq x y z
N ILE A 1 16.69 3.33 -15.75
CA ILE A 1 15.26 3.43 -16.14
C ILE A 1 14.99 2.88 -17.56
N ASN A 2 15.57 3.41 -18.64
CA ASN A 2 15.22 3.01 -20.03
C ASN A 2 15.39 1.51 -20.33
N ARG A 3 16.41 0.86 -19.77
CA ARG A 3 16.60 -0.60 -19.91
C ARG A 3 15.42 -1.40 -19.32
N LEU A 4 14.91 -1.00 -18.16
CA LEU A 4 13.78 -1.68 -17.50
C LEU A 4 12.45 -1.40 -18.23
N LYS A 5 12.26 -0.18 -18.76
CA LYS A 5 11.08 0.16 -19.57
C LYS A 5 10.94 -0.70 -20.82
N ASN A 6 12.06 -1.05 -21.44
CA ASN A 6 12.09 -1.80 -22.70
C ASN A 6 12.11 -3.33 -22.49
N ALA A 7 11.98 -3.81 -21.25
CA ALA A 7 11.97 -5.24 -20.97
C ALA A 7 10.68 -5.88 -21.51
N ARG A 8 10.83 -6.93 -22.31
CA ARG A 8 9.74 -7.63 -23.02
C ARG A 8 8.62 -8.11 -22.09
N ASP A 9 8.99 -8.52 -20.88
CA ASP A 9 8.07 -9.12 -19.91
C ASP A 9 7.64 -8.16 -18.78
N LEU A 10 7.91 -6.85 -18.92
CA LEU A 10 7.62 -5.86 -17.86
C LEU A 10 6.16 -5.89 -17.38
N ARG A 11 5.21 -6.13 -18.27
CA ARG A 11 3.78 -6.12 -17.92
C ARG A 11 3.32 -7.34 -17.13
N VAL A 12 4.09 -8.43 -17.16
CA VAL A 12 3.72 -9.72 -16.57
C VAL A 12 4.65 -10.15 -15.45
N ASN A 13 5.85 -9.56 -15.37
CA ASN A 13 6.85 -9.93 -14.37
C ASN A 13 6.83 -8.97 -13.17
N PRO A 14 6.41 -9.44 -11.97
CA PRO A 14 6.30 -8.59 -10.78
C PRO A 14 7.65 -8.01 -10.34
N VAL A 15 8.75 -8.77 -10.47
CA VAL A 15 10.10 -8.32 -10.11
C VAL A 15 10.53 -7.15 -10.99
N LEU A 16 10.22 -7.19 -12.30
CA LEU A 16 10.55 -6.09 -13.21
C LEU A 16 9.71 -4.84 -12.92
N GLN A 17 8.43 -5.00 -12.56
CA GLN A 17 7.55 -3.89 -12.18
C GLN A 17 8.05 -3.18 -10.93
N LEU A 18 8.37 -3.96 -9.89
CA LEU A 18 8.85 -3.43 -8.62
C LEU A 18 10.20 -2.71 -8.77
N ASN A 19 11.14 -3.31 -9.52
CA ASN A 19 12.42 -2.69 -9.83
C ASN A 19 12.27 -1.40 -10.65
N LEU A 20 11.35 -1.38 -11.61
CA LEU A 20 11.06 -0.17 -12.38
C LEU A 20 10.45 0.93 -11.49
N ALA A 21 9.51 0.58 -10.62
CA ALA A 21 8.92 1.52 -9.67
C ALA A 21 9.98 2.11 -8.72
N ASN A 22 10.85 1.26 -8.16
CA ASN A 22 11.96 1.72 -7.33
C ASN A 22 12.91 2.64 -8.12
N ALA A 23 13.26 2.28 -9.36
CA ALA A 23 14.11 3.12 -10.22
C ALA A 23 13.46 4.48 -10.52
N TYR A 24 12.14 4.55 -10.65
CA TYR A 24 11.42 5.82 -10.78
C TYR A 24 11.46 6.67 -9.51
N LEU A 25 11.30 6.06 -8.33
CA LEU A 25 11.42 6.76 -7.05
C LEU A 25 12.81 7.37 -6.86
N GLN A 26 13.86 6.56 -7.05
CA GLN A 26 15.24 7.02 -6.94
C GLN A 26 15.58 8.07 -8.01
N GLY A 27 14.89 8.04 -9.15
CA GLY A 27 15.02 9.02 -10.24
C GLY A 27 14.19 10.30 -10.06
N GLY A 28 13.59 10.55 -8.88
CA GLY A 28 12.79 11.74 -8.61
C GLY A 28 11.46 11.79 -9.37
N GLN A 29 10.94 10.64 -9.82
CA GLN A 29 9.69 10.52 -10.57
C GLN A 29 8.64 9.72 -9.77
N PRO A 30 8.22 10.20 -8.59
CA PRO A 30 7.34 9.44 -7.70
C PRO A 30 5.96 9.20 -8.32
N LYS A 31 5.43 10.10 -9.17
CA LYS A 31 4.14 9.89 -9.87
C LYS A 31 4.17 8.70 -10.82
N ALA A 32 5.30 8.46 -11.48
CA ALA A 32 5.46 7.31 -12.36
C ALA A 32 5.56 6.00 -11.55
N ALA A 33 6.22 6.05 -10.39
CA ALA A 33 6.28 4.93 -9.46
C ALA A 33 4.90 4.59 -8.89
N GLU A 34 4.17 5.58 -8.38
CA GLU A 34 2.80 5.44 -7.87
C GLU A 34 1.89 4.72 -8.88
N THR A 35 1.93 5.11 -10.15
CA THR A 35 1.09 4.51 -11.19
C THR A 35 1.34 3.01 -11.34
N ILE A 36 2.59 2.57 -11.23
CA ILE A 36 2.96 1.15 -11.29
C ILE A 36 2.55 0.46 -9.99
N LEU A 37 2.87 1.07 -8.85
CA LEU A 37 2.68 0.50 -7.53
C LEU A 37 1.21 0.31 -7.18
N ASN A 38 0.32 1.23 -7.56
CA ASN A 38 -1.13 1.08 -7.36
C ASN A 38 -1.70 -0.15 -8.07
N ARG A 39 -1.17 -0.48 -9.27
CA ARG A 39 -1.55 -1.73 -9.96
C ARG A 39 -0.90 -2.94 -9.31
N TYR A 40 0.38 -2.81 -8.96
CA TYR A 40 1.16 -3.89 -8.36
C TYR A 40 0.54 -4.37 -7.05
N THR A 41 0.27 -3.46 -6.11
CA THR A 41 -0.29 -3.80 -4.79
C THR A 41 -1.72 -4.34 -4.88
N PHE A 42 -2.48 -3.94 -5.91
CA PHE A 42 -3.78 -4.55 -6.20
C PHE A 42 -3.66 -6.02 -6.63
N SER A 43 -2.69 -6.36 -7.49
CA SER A 43 -2.47 -7.73 -7.97
C SER A 43 -1.64 -8.60 -7.02
N HIS A 44 -0.80 -7.99 -6.19
CA HIS A 44 0.16 -8.62 -5.29
C HIS A 44 -0.01 -8.11 -3.85
N LYS A 45 -1.22 -8.20 -3.34
CA LYS A 45 -1.63 -7.67 -2.02
C LYS A 45 -0.81 -8.20 -0.84
N ASP A 46 -0.20 -9.38 -0.98
CA ASP A 46 0.56 -10.06 0.07
C ASP A 46 2.08 -9.74 0.01
N ASP A 47 2.52 -8.89 -0.92
CA ASP A 47 3.92 -8.45 -1.02
C ASP A 47 4.14 -7.10 -0.33
N GLY A 48 4.75 -7.15 0.86
CA GLY A 48 5.08 -5.96 1.66
C GLY A 48 6.00 -4.97 0.95
N ASN A 49 6.89 -5.42 0.06
CA ASN A 49 7.80 -4.51 -0.65
C ASN A 49 7.04 -3.53 -1.56
N GLY A 50 5.94 -4.00 -2.16
CA GLY A 50 5.06 -3.17 -2.98
C GLY A 50 4.40 -2.07 -2.16
N TRP A 51 3.89 -2.41 -0.98
CA TRP A 51 3.26 -1.46 -0.06
C TRP A 51 4.25 -0.44 0.51
N ASP A 52 5.47 -0.88 0.86
CA ASP A 52 6.52 0.00 1.38
C ASP A 52 7.01 1.00 0.33
N LEU A 53 7.15 0.57 -0.93
CA LEU A 53 7.50 1.47 -2.03
C LEU A 53 6.33 2.41 -2.37
N LEU A 54 5.08 1.94 -2.29
CA LEU A 54 3.91 2.79 -2.51
C LEU A 54 3.84 3.88 -1.44
N ALA A 55 4.04 3.54 -0.17
CA ALA A 55 4.10 4.53 0.91
C ALA A 55 5.19 5.59 0.67
N GLN A 56 6.38 5.20 0.19
CA GLN A 56 7.44 6.14 -0.16
C GLN A 56 7.05 7.04 -1.35
N ALA A 57 6.38 6.49 -2.36
CA ALA A 57 5.89 7.24 -3.50
C ALA A 57 4.86 8.30 -3.09
N GLU A 58 3.87 7.90 -2.29
CA GLU A 58 2.81 8.80 -1.80
C GLU A 58 3.36 9.89 -0.87
N ALA A 59 4.34 9.54 -0.02
CA ALA A 59 5.05 10.51 0.81
C ALA A 59 5.78 11.56 -0.04
N ALA A 60 6.48 11.13 -1.09
CA ALA A 60 7.17 12.04 -2.02
C ALA A 60 6.20 12.93 -2.82
N LEU A 61 4.92 12.54 -2.93
CA LEU A 61 3.86 13.30 -3.58
C LEU A 61 3.02 14.16 -2.62
N ASN A 62 3.29 14.09 -1.31
CA ASN A 62 2.48 14.72 -0.26
C ASN A 62 1.02 14.19 -0.18
N ASN A 63 0.77 12.96 -0.61
CA ASN A 63 -0.54 12.31 -0.51
C ASN A 63 -0.65 11.57 0.84
N ARG A 64 -0.86 12.33 1.91
CA ARG A 64 -0.71 11.80 3.28
C ARG A 64 -1.67 10.67 3.64
N ASP A 65 -2.93 10.73 3.22
CA ASP A 65 -3.92 9.69 3.50
C ASP A 65 -3.56 8.37 2.81
N GLN A 66 -3.10 8.44 1.55
CA GLN A 66 -2.67 7.29 0.76
C GLN A 66 -1.36 6.69 1.31
N GLU A 67 -0.43 7.53 1.78
CA GLU A 67 0.77 7.07 2.49
C GLU A 67 0.37 6.27 3.75
N LEU A 68 -0.53 6.81 4.58
CA LEU A 68 -0.99 6.15 5.80
C LEU A 68 -1.66 4.81 5.49
N ALA A 69 -2.48 4.76 4.45
CA ALA A 69 -3.13 3.53 4.01
C ALA A 69 -2.12 2.49 3.52
N ALA A 70 -1.14 2.88 2.69
CA ALA A 70 -0.09 1.97 2.22
C ALA A 70 0.75 1.41 3.38
N ARG A 71 1.14 2.25 4.34
CA ARG A 71 1.84 1.80 5.55
C ARG A 71 0.99 0.85 6.39
N ALA A 72 -0.31 1.10 6.50
CA ALA A 72 -1.21 0.23 7.24
C ALA A 72 -1.24 -1.19 6.67
N GLU A 73 -1.18 -1.34 5.35
CA GLU A 73 -1.10 -2.66 4.70
C GLU A 73 0.18 -3.40 5.06
N SER A 74 1.34 -2.72 5.07
CA SER A 74 2.59 -3.32 5.56
C SER A 74 2.48 -3.79 7.01
N TYR A 75 1.84 -3.01 7.89
CA TYR A 75 1.58 -3.45 9.27
C TYR A 75 0.61 -4.64 9.34
N ALA A 76 -0.44 -4.65 8.52
CA ALA A 76 -1.39 -5.75 8.48
C ALA A 76 -0.72 -7.06 8.06
N LEU A 77 0.15 -7.02 7.05
CA LEU A 77 0.94 -8.17 6.60
C LEU A 77 1.93 -8.67 7.67
N ALA A 78 2.47 -7.77 8.50
CA ALA A 78 3.31 -8.12 9.64
C ALA A 78 2.52 -8.62 10.87
N GLY A 79 1.20 -8.80 10.77
CA GLY A 79 0.33 -9.20 11.89
C GLY A 79 0.06 -8.10 12.92
N ARG A 80 0.51 -6.88 12.65
CA ARG A 80 0.39 -5.70 13.50
C ARG A 80 -0.95 -4.99 13.28
N LEU A 81 -2.04 -5.72 13.52
CA LEU A 81 -3.40 -5.33 13.14
C LEU A 81 -3.89 -4.04 13.83
N ASP A 82 -3.55 -3.84 15.12
CA ASP A 82 -3.93 -2.61 15.84
C ASP A 82 -3.28 -1.37 15.23
N GLN A 83 -1.99 -1.45 14.89
CA GLN A 83 -1.29 -0.35 14.24
C GLN A 83 -1.84 -0.06 12.84
N ALA A 84 -2.15 -1.11 12.08
CA ALA A 84 -2.78 -0.98 10.77
C ALA A 84 -4.13 -0.24 10.85
N ILE A 85 -5.00 -0.65 11.79
CA ILE A 85 -6.31 -0.01 12.01
C ILE A 85 -6.16 1.46 12.42
N SER A 86 -5.20 1.78 13.29
CA SER A 86 -4.95 3.16 13.73
C SER A 86 -4.54 4.07 12.56
N LEU A 87 -3.67 3.57 11.68
CA LEU A 87 -3.23 4.31 10.49
C LEU A 87 -4.36 4.50 9.48
N LEU A 88 -5.14 3.46 9.19
CA LEU A 88 -6.30 3.57 8.30
C LEU A 88 -7.37 4.51 8.86
N SER A 89 -7.57 4.51 10.19
CA SER A 89 -8.50 5.43 10.84
C SER A 89 -8.04 6.89 10.67
N SER A 90 -6.73 7.12 10.77
CA SER A 90 -6.12 8.43 10.50
C SER A 90 -6.23 8.83 9.02
N ALA A 91 -6.07 7.88 8.10
CA ALA A 91 -6.27 8.10 6.66
C ALA A 91 -7.73 8.45 6.33
N SER A 92 -8.70 7.71 6.91
CA SER A 92 -10.14 7.95 6.77
C SER A 92 -10.54 9.34 7.25
N ALA A 93 -10.01 9.78 8.40
CA ALA A 93 -10.27 11.11 8.94
C ALA A 93 -9.73 12.26 8.06
N GLN A 94 -8.70 12.01 7.24
CA GLN A 94 -8.12 12.99 6.32
C GLN A 94 -8.80 12.99 4.94
N ALA A 95 -9.47 11.89 4.57
CA ALA A 95 -10.23 11.81 3.34
C ALA A 95 -11.48 12.71 3.42
N LYS A 96 -11.94 13.18 2.26
CA LYS A 96 -13.18 13.98 2.18
C LYS A 96 -14.37 13.15 2.68
N LEU A 97 -15.17 13.73 3.58
CA LEU A 97 -16.36 13.08 4.13
C LEU A 97 -17.33 12.66 3.02
N GLY A 98 -17.80 11.41 3.06
CA GLY A 98 -18.68 10.80 2.08
C GLY A 98 -18.00 10.44 0.76
N SER A 99 -16.68 10.55 0.66
CA SER A 99 -15.94 10.16 -0.54
C SER A 99 -15.81 8.65 -0.66
N GLN A 100 -15.63 8.17 -1.90
CA GLN A 100 -15.33 6.77 -2.15
C GLN A 100 -14.02 6.34 -1.46
N GLN A 101 -13.05 7.25 -1.32
CA GLN A 101 -11.78 6.94 -0.67
C GLN A 101 -11.96 6.68 0.82
N GLN A 102 -12.75 7.52 1.51
CA GLN A 102 -13.11 7.31 2.90
C GLN A 102 -13.79 5.95 3.09
N ALA A 103 -14.80 5.65 2.27
CA ALA A 103 -15.52 4.39 2.33
C ALA A 103 -14.62 3.15 2.11
N ARG A 104 -13.57 3.28 1.29
CA ARG A 104 -12.56 2.22 1.10
C ARG A 104 -11.73 2.00 2.36
N TYR A 105 -11.27 3.07 3.01
CA TYR A 105 -10.52 2.97 4.25
C TYR A 105 -11.36 2.37 5.38
N ASP A 106 -12.61 2.80 5.52
CA ASP A 106 -13.54 2.26 6.53
C ASP A 106 -13.82 0.77 6.30
N ALA A 107 -14.11 0.37 5.05
CA ALA A 107 -14.30 -1.04 4.72
C ALA A 107 -13.05 -1.89 5.02
N ARG A 108 -11.84 -1.34 4.82
CA ARG A 108 -10.60 -2.04 5.15
C ARG A 108 -10.40 -2.16 6.66
N ILE A 109 -10.75 -1.15 7.43
CA ILE A 109 -10.76 -1.21 8.91
C ILE A 109 -11.66 -2.35 9.39
N ASP A 110 -12.86 -2.47 8.82
CA ASP A 110 -13.80 -3.53 9.19
C ASP A 110 -13.23 -4.92 8.91
N GLN A 111 -12.57 -5.11 7.75
CA GLN A 111 -11.88 -6.36 7.43
C GLN A 111 -10.78 -6.71 8.44
N LEU A 112 -9.97 -5.73 8.85
CA LEU A 112 -8.90 -5.96 9.82
C LEU A 112 -9.44 -6.25 11.22
N ARG A 113 -10.55 -5.62 11.63
CA ARG A 113 -11.22 -5.92 12.91
C ARG A 113 -11.79 -7.34 12.94
N GLN A 114 -12.41 -7.78 11.84
CA GLN A 114 -12.87 -9.17 11.71
C GLN A 114 -11.70 -10.15 11.81
N LEU A 115 -10.56 -9.81 11.19
CA LEU A 115 -9.34 -10.59 11.26
C LEU A 115 -8.79 -10.67 12.69
N GLN A 116 -8.80 -9.56 13.44
CA GLN A 116 -8.39 -9.53 14.85
C GLN A 116 -9.24 -10.48 15.71
N GLU A 117 -10.57 -10.42 15.59
CA GLU A 117 -11.46 -11.30 16.36
C GLU A 117 -11.22 -12.78 16.04
N ARG A 118 -10.90 -13.10 14.77
CA ARG A 118 -10.52 -14.46 14.37
C ARG A 118 -9.20 -14.90 15.00
N PHE A 119 -8.24 -13.98 15.17
CA PHE A 119 -6.92 -14.32 15.74
C PHE A 119 -6.83 -14.22 17.27
N LYS A 120 -7.80 -13.58 17.91
CA LYS A 120 -7.91 -13.40 19.37
C LYS A 120 -7.70 -14.66 20.20
N PRO A 121 -8.20 -15.87 19.80
CA PRO A 121 -7.93 -17.10 20.54
C PRO A 121 -6.44 -17.50 20.55
N TYR A 122 -5.67 -17.09 19.55
CA TYR A 122 -4.26 -17.47 19.37
C TYR A 122 -3.29 -16.43 19.94
N THR A 123 -3.77 -15.27 20.39
CA THR A 123 -2.94 -14.20 20.96
C THR A 123 -2.60 -14.42 22.43
N LYS A 124 -3.21 -15.44 23.07
CA LYS A 124 -2.89 -15.87 24.43
C LYS A 124 -1.96 -17.09 24.40
N MET A 125 -0.65 -16.84 24.32
CA MET A 125 0.42 -17.69 24.85
C MET A 125 1.58 -16.79 25.26
#